data_AF-A0A7Z9KBX7-F1
#
_entry.id   AF-A0A7Z9KBX7-F1
#
_cell.length_a   1.000
_cell.length_b   1.000
_cell.length_c   1.000
_cell.angle_alpha   90.00
_cell.angle_beta   90.00
_cell.angle_gamma   90.00
#
_symmetry.space_group_name_H-M   'P 1'
#
loop_
_entity.id
_entity.type
_entity.pdbx_description
1 polymer ?
#
loop_
_entity_poly.entity_id
_entity_poly.type
_entity_poly.pdbx_seq_one_letter_code
_entity_poly.pdbx_strand_id
1 'polypeptide(L)'
;MSRSKFILLLALLTLLAVPVAVEAQTPPQPALISAGSPAGTGTAVIWDDQSLSDSITTSMAGVTPPAEGTAYEGWLVSDDGEAEMSVGIMTVAIDGSISHTFGSASEGYTGENLIAGFNTFVITVESVPDDDPGSSSNVAFGYSVPLDGIAHIRHLLSDWPSGSGVGIITNLEAQLDIAIQHAELAAASDTIEDVRNHMHHVINVIEGAEGANYDASFSDPGDGNGVIVPAQDSKHGPFAATAVPDDTVIGKHALLVEA
;
A
#
# COMPACT_ATOMS: atom_id res chain seq x y z
N MET A 1 21.88 -11.22 -11.27
CA MET A 1 20.43 -11.28 -11.02
C MET A 1 19.97 -9.88 -10.65
N SER A 2 19.40 -9.16 -11.61
CA SER A 2 18.73 -7.89 -11.35
C SER A 2 17.36 -8.28 -10.81
N ARG A 3 17.11 -8.09 -9.50
CA ARG A 3 15.75 -8.15 -8.97
C ARG A 3 14.95 -7.14 -9.81
N SER A 4 13.97 -7.61 -10.56
CA SER A 4 13.09 -6.72 -11.30
C SER A 4 12.41 -5.85 -10.25
N LYS A 5 12.77 -4.56 -10.19
CA LYS A 5 12.11 -3.60 -9.31
C LYS A 5 10.77 -3.30 -9.95
N PHE A 6 9.79 -4.17 -9.74
CA PHE A 6 8.40 -3.82 -9.98
C PHE A 6 8.02 -2.78 -8.93
N ILE A 7 7.85 -1.54 -9.36
CA ILE A 7 7.33 -0.48 -8.50
C ILE A 7 5.83 -0.70 -8.47
N LEU A 8 5.33 -1.37 -7.43
CA LEU A 8 3.90 -1.47 -7.18
C LEU A 8 3.44 -0.13 -6.58
N LEU A 9 2.95 0.77 -7.43
CA LEU A 9 2.34 2.04 -7.03
C LEU A 9 0.88 1.77 -6.66
N LEU A 10 0.59 1.55 -5.37
CA LEU A 10 -0.78 1.23 -4.94
C LEU A 10 -1.17 1.87 -3.61
N ALA A 11 -1.29 3.20 -3.62
CA ALA A 11 -2.25 3.98 -2.83
C ALA A 11 -2.04 5.45 -3.20
N LEU A 12 -2.84 6.00 -4.11
CA LEU A 12 -2.77 7.43 -4.44
C LEU A 12 -3.86 8.15 -3.66
N LEU A 13 -3.50 8.75 -2.54
CA LEU A 13 -4.44 9.48 -1.68
C LEU A 13 -4.48 10.93 -2.16
N THR A 14 -5.62 11.42 -2.62
CA THR A 14 -5.75 12.84 -2.97
C THR A 14 -5.89 13.67 -1.70
N LEU A 15 -4.92 14.54 -1.44
CA LEU A 15 -4.95 15.48 -0.34
C LEU A 15 -5.70 16.74 -0.74
N LEU A 16 -6.75 17.04 0.02
CA LEU A 16 -7.55 18.24 -0.11
C LEU A 16 -7.48 19.02 1.20
N ALA A 17 -7.62 20.34 1.11
CA ALA A 17 -7.87 21.15 2.29
C ALA A 17 -9.19 20.70 2.92
N VAL A 18 -9.22 20.50 4.24
CA VAL A 18 -10.39 19.95 4.92
C VAL A 18 -11.43 21.08 5.15
N PRO A 19 -12.62 21.05 4.54
CA PRO A 19 -13.73 21.91 4.96
C PRO A 19 -14.42 21.29 6.19
N VAL A 20 -14.86 22.13 7.14
CA VAL A 20 -15.67 21.66 8.29
C VAL A 20 -17.03 21.17 7.79
N ALA A 21 -17.18 19.87 7.59
CA ALA A 21 -18.47 19.21 7.39
C ALA A 21 -18.45 17.84 8.08
N VAL A 22 -19.09 17.76 9.26
CA VAL A 22 -19.38 16.49 9.94
C VAL A 22 -20.61 15.90 9.27
N GLU A 23 -20.43 15.16 8.18
CA GLU A 23 -21.44 14.19 7.75
C GLU A 23 -21.10 12.83 8.37
N ALA A 24 -22.09 12.21 9.02
CA ALA A 24 -21.92 10.92 9.68
C ALA A 24 -21.73 9.81 8.63
N GLN A 25 -20.49 9.58 8.21
CA GLN A 25 -20.11 8.39 7.45
C GLN A 25 -20.13 7.18 8.40
N THR A 26 -20.66 6.06 7.91
CA THR A 26 -20.66 4.78 8.61
C THR A 26 -19.78 3.82 7.81
N PRO A 27 -18.75 3.19 8.41
CA PRO A 27 -18.31 3.27 9.81
C PRO A 27 -17.69 4.65 10.15
N PRO A 28 -17.56 5.01 11.45
CA PRO A 28 -16.97 6.28 11.86
C PRO A 28 -15.52 6.37 11.40
N GLN A 29 -15.25 7.27 10.47
CA GLN A 29 -13.90 7.66 10.07
C GLN A 29 -13.40 8.76 11.03
N PRO A 30 -12.09 8.88 11.31
CA PRO A 30 -11.55 9.97 12.12
C PRO A 30 -12.03 11.33 11.59
N ALA A 31 -12.66 12.13 12.44
CA ALA A 31 -13.17 13.44 12.07
C ALA A 31 -12.00 14.43 11.93
N LEU A 32 -11.69 14.83 10.70
CA LEU A 32 -10.66 15.83 10.43
C LEU A 32 -11.22 17.23 10.73
N ILE A 33 -10.72 17.87 11.80
CA ILE A 33 -11.10 19.23 12.18
C ILE A 33 -10.00 20.22 11.81
N SER A 34 -10.36 21.26 11.04
CA SER A 34 -9.43 22.33 10.64
C SER A 34 -9.82 23.66 11.27
N ALA A 35 -8.85 24.42 11.81
CA ALA A 35 -9.05 25.80 12.27
C ALA A 35 -9.08 26.84 11.12
N GLY A 36 -8.85 26.40 9.88
CA GLY A 36 -8.99 27.18 8.65
C GLY A 36 -8.44 26.40 7.47
N SER A 37 -9.18 26.32 6.37
CA SER A 37 -8.77 25.51 5.21
C SER A 37 -7.67 26.24 4.41
N PRO A 38 -6.38 25.86 4.50
CA PRO A 38 -5.36 26.44 3.65
C PRO A 38 -5.63 26.13 2.17
N ALA A 39 -5.12 26.95 1.26
CA ALA A 39 -5.12 26.58 -0.14
C ALA A 39 -4.12 25.44 -0.38
N GLY A 40 -4.42 24.56 -1.33
CA GLY A 40 -3.51 23.51 -1.77
C GLY A 40 -4.23 22.20 -2.04
N THR A 41 -3.67 21.42 -2.97
CA THR A 41 -4.05 20.03 -3.19
C THR A 41 -2.81 19.22 -3.49
N GLY A 42 -2.89 17.91 -3.30
CA GLY A 42 -1.75 17.05 -3.56
C GLY A 42 -2.09 15.59 -3.48
N THR A 43 -1.06 14.79 -3.35
CA THR A 43 -1.16 13.34 -3.22
C THR A 43 -0.20 12.82 -2.18
N ALA A 44 -0.61 11.78 -1.44
CA ALA A 44 0.31 10.93 -0.68
C ALA A 44 0.30 9.54 -1.29
N VAL A 45 1.49 9.01 -1.58
CA VAL A 45 1.68 7.74 -2.28
C VAL A 45 2.51 6.81 -1.43
N ILE A 46 1.95 5.66 -1.06
CA ILE A 46 2.69 4.56 -0.41
C ILE A 46 3.34 3.67 -1.48
N TRP A 47 4.58 3.27 -1.24
CA TRP A 47 5.39 2.47 -2.16
C TRP A 47 6.45 1.65 -1.40
N ASP A 48 7.09 0.70 -2.10
CA ASP A 48 8.11 -0.19 -1.54
C ASP A 48 9.53 0.39 -1.66
N ASP A 49 10.21 0.62 -0.53
CA ASP A 49 11.64 1.00 -0.46
C ASP A 49 12.52 -0.21 -0.12
N GLN A 50 12.57 -0.61 1.15
CA GLN A 50 13.35 -1.79 1.59
C GLN A 50 12.46 -3.00 1.90
N SER A 51 11.20 -2.74 2.22
CA SER A 51 10.12 -3.66 2.56
C SER A 51 8.84 -3.29 1.80
N LEU A 52 7.82 -4.14 1.90
CA LEU A 52 6.51 -3.89 1.29
C LEU A 52 5.79 -2.71 1.95
N SER A 53 5.41 -1.72 1.14
CA SER A 53 4.59 -0.57 1.52
C SER A 53 5.14 0.19 2.74
N ASP A 54 6.46 0.33 2.82
CA ASP A 54 7.19 0.88 3.97
C ASP A 54 7.59 2.36 3.81
N SER A 55 7.24 2.98 2.69
CA SER A 55 7.59 4.36 2.39
C SER A 55 6.41 5.14 1.84
N ILE A 56 6.42 6.45 2.05
CA ILE A 56 5.39 7.36 1.58
C ILE A 56 5.99 8.65 1.04
N THR A 57 5.50 9.08 -0.12
CA THR A 57 5.86 10.37 -0.73
C THR A 57 4.65 11.27 -0.81
N THR A 58 4.76 12.46 -0.21
CA THR A 58 3.76 13.51 -0.26
C THR A 58 4.18 14.56 -1.28
N SER A 59 3.31 14.84 -2.26
CA SER A 59 3.52 15.83 -3.32
C SER A 59 2.33 16.78 -3.36
N MET A 60 2.54 18.07 -3.12
CA MET A 60 1.48 19.07 -3.09
C MET A 60 1.84 20.32 -3.89
N ALA A 61 0.82 21.06 -4.32
CA ALA A 61 0.96 22.33 -5.03
C ALA A 61 -0.03 23.37 -4.50
N GLY A 62 0.36 24.64 -4.59
CA GLY A 62 -0.47 25.77 -4.16
C GLY A 62 -0.68 25.86 -2.66
N VAL A 63 0.20 25.24 -1.87
CA VAL A 63 0.15 25.24 -0.41
C VAL A 63 0.54 26.60 0.14
N THR A 64 -0.32 27.18 0.97
CA THR A 64 0.04 28.38 1.74
C THR A 64 1.04 28.02 2.84
N PRO A 65 2.16 28.75 3.02
CA PRO A 65 3.08 28.50 4.12
C PRO A 65 2.40 28.62 5.50
N PRO A 66 2.82 27.82 6.50
CA PRO A 66 2.30 27.93 7.86
C PRO A 66 2.65 29.30 8.47
N ALA A 67 1.87 29.72 9.48
CA ALA A 67 2.10 31.00 10.16
C ALA A 67 3.45 31.00 10.91
N GLU A 68 3.99 32.19 11.19
CA GLU A 68 5.21 32.32 11.99
C GLU A 68 5.03 31.61 13.35
N GLY A 69 6.04 30.83 13.76
CA GLY A 69 5.98 30.01 14.97
C GLY A 69 5.22 28.69 14.82
N THR A 70 4.87 28.29 13.60
CA THR A 70 4.26 26.98 13.30
C THR A 70 4.93 26.27 12.14
N ALA A 71 4.76 24.95 12.06
CA ALA A 71 5.23 24.10 10.96
C ALA A 71 4.13 23.14 10.53
N TYR A 72 4.25 22.61 9.30
CA TYR A 72 3.43 21.47 8.88
C TYR A 72 4.15 20.17 9.23
N GLU A 73 3.42 19.19 9.76
CA GLU A 73 3.93 17.85 10.01
C GLU A 73 2.94 16.81 9.47
N GLY A 74 3.45 15.75 8.85
CA GLY A 74 2.63 14.67 8.33
C GLY A 74 2.48 13.53 9.31
N TRP A 75 1.30 12.92 9.34
CA TRP A 75 0.99 11.77 10.19
C TRP A 75 0.20 10.72 9.44
N LEU A 76 0.52 9.47 9.71
CA LEU A 76 -0.34 8.32 9.42
C LEU A 76 -1.17 8.01 10.66
N VAL A 77 -2.46 7.69 10.46
CA VAL A 77 -3.41 7.43 11.53
C VAL A 77 -4.15 6.11 11.26
N SER A 78 -4.25 5.27 12.29
CA SER A 78 -4.86 3.93 12.21
C SER A 78 -6.36 4.00 11.96
N ASP A 79 -6.93 2.86 11.59
CA ASP A 79 -8.37 2.73 11.29
C ASP A 79 -9.28 3.23 12.43
N ASP A 80 -8.86 2.99 13.67
CA ASP A 80 -9.56 3.39 14.90
C ASP A 80 -9.13 4.77 15.43
N GLY A 81 -8.11 5.38 14.84
CA GLY A 81 -7.55 6.66 15.28
C GLY A 81 -6.70 6.59 16.54
N GLU A 82 -6.42 5.41 17.09
CA GLU A 82 -5.69 5.27 18.37
C GLU A 82 -4.17 5.23 18.19
N ALA A 83 -3.69 4.86 16.99
CA ALA A 83 -2.27 4.86 16.67
C ALA A 83 -1.96 5.91 15.61
N GLU A 84 -0.93 6.71 15.90
CA GLU A 84 -0.42 7.73 15.00
C GLU A 84 1.09 7.54 14.80
N MET A 85 1.56 7.87 13.60
CA MET A 85 2.97 7.79 13.23
C MET A 85 3.36 9.04 12.46
N SER A 86 4.30 9.81 12.98
CA SER A 86 4.87 10.95 12.26
C SER A 86 5.65 10.46 11.04
N VAL A 87 5.41 11.10 9.90
CA VAL A 87 6.26 10.99 8.71
C VAL A 87 7.25 12.15 8.62
N GLY A 88 7.20 13.10 9.55
CA GLY A 88 8.12 14.23 9.71
C GLY A 88 7.60 15.58 9.21
N ILE A 89 8.36 16.63 9.59
CA ILE A 89 8.08 18.03 9.24
C ILE A 89 8.19 18.26 7.73
N MET A 90 7.20 18.95 7.17
CA MET A 90 7.10 19.27 5.74
C MET A 90 7.47 20.72 5.46
N THR A 91 8.37 20.91 4.50
CA THR A 91 8.75 22.25 4.03
C THR A 91 7.88 22.68 2.85
N VAL A 92 7.25 23.85 2.98
CA VAL A 92 6.58 24.53 1.86
C VAL A 92 7.62 25.36 1.11
N ALA A 93 7.86 25.04 -0.15
CA ALA A 93 8.73 25.82 -1.02
C ALA A 93 8.10 27.17 -1.40
N ILE A 94 8.93 28.09 -1.92
CA ILE A 94 8.51 29.45 -2.28
C ILE A 94 7.41 29.48 -3.35
N ASP A 95 7.32 28.44 -4.18
CA ASP A 95 6.30 28.26 -5.20
C ASP A 95 5.02 27.60 -4.68
N GLY A 96 4.94 27.34 -3.37
CA GLY A 96 3.83 26.65 -2.72
C GLY A 96 3.83 25.14 -2.94
N SER A 97 4.95 24.54 -3.34
CA SER A 97 5.06 23.09 -3.44
C SER A 97 5.50 22.45 -2.12
N ILE A 98 5.01 21.23 -1.87
CA ILE A 98 5.59 20.29 -0.89
C ILE A 98 6.05 19.07 -1.66
N SER A 99 7.27 18.61 -1.38
CA SER A 99 7.80 17.34 -1.85
C SER A 99 8.50 16.66 -0.68
N HIS A 100 7.75 15.83 0.05
CA HIS A 100 8.21 15.17 1.27
C HIS A 100 8.28 13.66 1.05
N THR A 101 9.27 12.99 1.65
CA THR A 101 9.38 11.53 1.59
C THR A 101 9.80 11.00 2.95
N PHE A 102 9.02 10.04 3.43
CA PHE A 102 9.37 9.17 4.53
C PHE A 102 9.72 7.79 3.99
N GLY A 103 10.90 7.28 4.35
CA GLY A 103 11.41 5.98 3.92
C GLY A 103 12.69 5.61 4.67
N SER A 104 13.52 4.71 4.14
CA SER A 104 14.67 4.14 4.87
C SER A 104 15.76 5.12 5.31
N ALA A 105 15.76 6.33 4.77
CA ALA A 105 16.66 7.41 5.16
C ALA A 105 16.08 8.35 6.24
N SER A 106 14.82 8.17 6.62
CA SER A 106 14.09 9.04 7.55
C SER A 106 14.28 8.61 8.99
N GLU A 107 14.24 9.59 9.90
CA GLU A 107 14.14 9.31 11.33
C GLU A 107 12.82 8.61 11.65
N GLY A 108 12.83 7.67 12.61
CA GLY A 108 11.65 6.90 12.97
C GLY A 108 11.30 5.76 12.01
N TYR A 109 12.04 5.57 10.92
CA TYR A 109 11.83 4.45 9.99
C TYR A 109 12.08 3.09 10.64
N THR A 110 11.09 2.20 10.55
CA THR A 110 11.10 0.83 11.11
C THR A 110 11.06 -0.26 10.04
N GLY A 111 10.70 0.09 8.80
CA GLY A 111 10.39 -0.87 7.73
C GLY A 111 9.03 -1.55 7.89
N GLU A 112 8.14 -1.02 8.73
CA GLU A 112 6.78 -1.50 8.87
C GLU A 112 5.94 -1.28 7.60
N ASN A 113 4.98 -2.18 7.36
CA ASN A 113 4.05 -2.05 6.26
C ASN A 113 2.97 -1.01 6.60
N LEU A 114 3.09 0.18 6.04
CA LEU A 114 2.24 1.34 6.35
C LEU A 114 0.78 1.10 5.93
N ILE A 115 0.55 0.47 4.77
CA ILE A 115 -0.82 0.21 4.30
C ILE A 115 -1.53 -0.86 5.15
N ALA A 116 -0.79 -1.71 5.86
CA ALA A 116 -1.36 -2.71 6.76
C ALA A 116 -1.92 -2.10 8.06
N GLY A 117 -1.29 -1.05 8.58
CA GLY A 117 -1.64 -0.45 9.88
C GLY A 117 -2.46 0.84 9.81
N PHE A 118 -2.36 1.59 8.70
CA PHE A 118 -2.91 2.93 8.59
C PHE A 118 -3.84 3.04 7.37
N ASN A 119 -4.93 3.81 7.49
CA ASN A 119 -5.81 4.15 6.36
C ASN A 119 -5.95 5.66 6.15
N THR A 120 -5.42 6.45 7.07
CA THR A 120 -5.58 7.90 7.11
C THR A 120 -4.21 8.56 7.05
N PHE A 121 -4.10 9.60 6.23
CA PHE A 121 -2.96 10.49 6.19
C PHE A 121 -3.43 11.93 6.45
N VAL A 122 -2.78 12.62 7.38
CA VAL A 122 -3.06 14.01 7.71
C VAL A 122 -1.79 14.84 7.70
N ILE A 123 -1.96 16.13 7.45
CA ILE A 123 -0.95 17.15 7.68
C ILE A 123 -1.54 18.10 8.72
N THR A 124 -0.86 18.24 9.85
CA THR A 124 -1.27 19.09 10.97
C THR A 124 -0.42 20.35 11.04
N VAL A 125 -0.90 21.35 11.78
CA VAL A 125 -0.17 22.59 12.09
C VAL A 125 0.40 22.51 13.50
N GLU A 126 1.70 22.27 13.60
CA GLU A 126 2.41 22.12 14.88
C GLU A 126 3.10 23.41 15.32
N SER A 127 3.28 23.56 16.63
CA SER A 127 3.97 24.72 17.21
C SER A 127 5.49 24.61 17.06
N VAL A 128 6.18 25.75 16.96
CA VAL A 128 7.65 25.79 16.95
C VAL A 128 8.14 26.83 17.98
N PRO A 129 8.85 26.40 19.05
CA PRO A 129 9.23 25.04 19.38
C PRO A 129 8.03 24.15 19.74
N ASP A 130 8.17 22.85 19.49
CA ASP A 130 7.17 21.86 19.87
C ASP A 130 7.56 21.18 21.18
N ASP A 131 6.65 21.20 22.15
CA ASP A 131 6.83 20.58 23.45
C ASP A 131 6.00 19.28 23.59
N ASP A 132 5.14 18.96 22.60
CA ASP A 132 4.30 17.76 22.56
C ASP A 132 4.70 16.88 21.35
N PRO A 133 5.18 15.64 21.55
CA PRO A 133 5.56 14.78 20.43
C PRO A 133 4.38 14.15 19.68
N GLY A 134 3.12 14.37 20.10
CA GLY A 134 1.92 13.88 19.42
C GLY A 134 1.39 14.84 18.35
N SER A 135 0.50 14.35 17.47
CA SER A 135 -0.13 15.22 16.49
C SER A 135 -1.09 16.22 17.15
N SER A 136 -1.12 17.45 16.66
CA SER A 136 -2.12 18.42 17.07
C SER A 136 -3.48 18.11 16.44
N SER A 137 -4.55 18.50 17.14
CA SER A 137 -5.90 18.50 16.59
C SER A 137 -6.14 19.47 15.43
N ASN A 138 -5.13 20.24 14.99
CA ASN A 138 -5.28 21.25 13.93
C ASN A 138 -4.89 20.69 12.57
N VAL A 139 -5.82 19.99 11.92
CA VAL A 139 -5.58 19.36 10.61
C VAL A 139 -5.68 20.41 9.49
N ALA A 140 -4.60 20.57 8.74
CA ALA A 140 -4.53 21.43 7.55
C ALA A 140 -5.02 20.71 6.29
N PHE A 141 -4.57 19.48 6.10
CA PHE A 141 -4.93 18.62 4.97
C PHE A 141 -5.11 17.20 5.47
N GLY A 142 -5.95 16.42 4.79
CA GLY A 142 -6.01 15.00 5.09
C GLY A 142 -6.93 14.24 4.16
N TYR A 143 -6.76 12.94 4.20
CA TYR A 143 -7.57 11.98 3.47
C TYR A 143 -7.55 10.66 4.22
N SER A 144 -8.68 9.96 4.28
CA SER A 144 -8.65 8.53 4.60
C SER A 144 -9.27 7.72 3.49
N VAL A 145 -8.65 6.59 3.21
CA VAL A 145 -9.27 5.54 2.43
C VAL A 145 -10.45 5.00 3.25
N PRO A 146 -11.67 4.95 2.70
CA PRO A 146 -12.80 4.38 3.41
C PRO A 146 -12.52 2.92 3.81
N LEU A 147 -12.98 2.54 5.00
CA LEU A 147 -12.61 1.25 5.61
C LEU A 147 -13.02 0.03 4.76
N ASP A 148 -14.16 0.11 4.08
CA ASP A 148 -14.60 -0.97 3.19
C ASP A 148 -13.68 -1.11 1.97
N GLY A 149 -13.11 -0.01 1.47
CA GLY A 149 -12.15 -0.01 0.37
C GLY A 149 -10.77 -0.50 0.80
N ILE A 150 -10.23 0.02 1.92
CA ILE A 150 -8.89 -0.33 2.40
C ILE A 150 -8.79 -1.81 2.80
N ALA A 151 -9.87 -2.42 3.28
CA ALA A 151 -9.90 -3.85 3.61
C ALA A 151 -9.54 -4.71 2.38
N HIS A 152 -10.14 -4.41 1.22
CA HIS A 152 -9.83 -5.11 -0.03
C HIS A 152 -8.43 -4.81 -0.56
N ILE A 153 -7.93 -3.58 -0.40
CA ILE A 153 -6.54 -3.23 -0.75
C ILE A 153 -5.55 -4.03 0.13
N ARG A 154 -5.81 -4.16 1.43
CA ARG A 154 -4.97 -4.94 2.34
C ARG A 154 -5.00 -6.45 2.05
N HIS A 155 -6.14 -6.97 1.59
CA HIS A 155 -6.19 -8.35 1.09
C HIS A 155 -5.26 -8.54 -0.12
N LEU A 156 -5.20 -7.57 -1.02
CA LEU A 156 -4.31 -7.64 -2.18
C LEU A 156 -2.83 -7.59 -1.79
N LEU A 157 -2.47 -6.72 -0.84
CA LEU A 157 -1.07 -6.36 -0.59
C LEU A 157 -0.43 -7.05 0.62
N SER A 158 -1.20 -7.29 1.68
CA SER A 158 -0.63 -7.53 3.01
C SER A 158 -1.07 -8.84 3.66
N ASP A 159 -2.35 -9.20 3.59
CA ASP A 159 -2.87 -10.35 4.35
C ASP A 159 -4.13 -10.97 3.72
N TRP A 160 -3.94 -12.06 2.98
CA TRP A 160 -5.01 -12.87 2.43
C TRP A 160 -4.56 -14.31 2.13
N PRO A 161 -5.28 -15.33 2.66
CA PRO A 161 -6.40 -15.22 3.59
C PRO A 161 -5.98 -14.57 4.91
N SER A 162 -6.94 -14.03 5.67
CA SER A 162 -6.61 -13.29 6.89
C SER A 162 -5.85 -14.16 7.90
N GLY A 163 -4.77 -13.60 8.46
CA GLY A 163 -3.84 -14.27 9.36
C GLY A 163 -2.71 -15.03 8.66
N SER A 164 -2.59 -14.94 7.33
CA SER A 164 -1.49 -15.54 6.56
C SER A 164 -0.21 -14.71 6.61
N GLY A 165 -0.34 -13.39 6.78
CA GLY A 165 0.78 -12.45 6.72
C GLY A 165 1.34 -12.24 5.31
N VAL A 166 0.62 -12.64 4.26
CA VAL A 166 0.99 -12.43 2.85
C VAL A 166 -0.24 -11.98 2.07
N GLY A 167 -0.10 -11.01 1.16
CA GLY A 167 -1.20 -10.56 0.30
C GLY A 167 -1.39 -11.42 -0.94
N ILE A 168 -2.52 -11.27 -1.62
CA ILE A 168 -2.83 -11.97 -2.89
C ILE A 168 -1.72 -11.74 -3.93
N ILE A 169 -1.34 -10.48 -4.17
CA ILE A 169 -0.38 -10.13 -5.22
C ILE A 169 1.02 -10.56 -4.83
N THR A 170 1.40 -10.41 -3.56
CA THR A 170 2.74 -10.79 -3.08
C THR A 170 2.91 -12.31 -3.03
N ASN A 171 1.85 -13.06 -2.74
CA ASN A 171 1.84 -14.52 -2.89
C ASN A 171 1.91 -14.93 -4.37
N LEU A 172 1.12 -14.29 -5.23
CA LEU A 172 1.13 -14.55 -6.68
C LEU A 172 2.54 -14.37 -7.27
N GLU A 173 3.19 -13.25 -6.95
CA GLU A 173 4.57 -12.97 -7.38
C GLU A 173 5.55 -14.02 -6.87
N ALA A 174 5.46 -14.40 -5.59
CA ALA A 174 6.34 -15.42 -5.02
C ALA A 174 6.20 -16.79 -5.72
N GLN A 175 4.97 -17.22 -6.02
CA GLN A 175 4.74 -18.48 -6.74
C GLN A 175 5.20 -18.40 -8.20
N LEU A 176 4.97 -17.28 -8.88
CA LEU A 176 5.45 -17.07 -10.24
C LEU A 176 6.98 -17.07 -10.33
N ASP A 177 7.68 -16.48 -9.35
CA ASP A 177 9.14 -16.51 -9.28
C ASP A 177 9.69 -17.93 -9.13
N ILE A 178 9.03 -18.78 -8.34
CA ILE A 178 9.41 -20.20 -8.19
C ILE A 178 9.18 -20.96 -9.51
N ALA A 179 8.04 -20.74 -10.17
CA ALA A 179 7.76 -21.34 -11.47
C ALA A 179 8.78 -20.91 -12.53
N ILE A 180 9.11 -19.61 -12.61
CA ILE A 180 10.14 -19.08 -13.53
C ILE A 180 11.50 -19.70 -13.22
N GLN A 181 11.90 -19.77 -11.94
CA GLN A 181 13.16 -20.39 -11.55
C GLN A 181 13.26 -21.85 -12.02
N HIS A 182 12.19 -22.63 -11.85
CA HIS A 182 12.19 -24.02 -12.31
C HIS A 182 12.16 -24.14 -13.83
N ALA A 183 11.49 -23.24 -14.54
CA ALA A 183 11.56 -23.18 -16.01
C ALA A 183 12.98 -22.88 -16.50
N GLU A 184 13.71 -21.97 -15.83
CA GLU A 184 15.11 -21.66 -16.13
C GLU A 184 16.03 -22.85 -15.84
N LEU A 185 15.81 -23.56 -14.73
CA LEU A 185 16.56 -24.78 -14.41
C LEU A 185 16.32 -25.89 -15.43
N ALA A 186 15.08 -26.06 -15.90
CA ALA A 186 14.75 -26.99 -16.99
C ALA A 186 15.51 -26.61 -18.27
N ALA A 187 15.52 -25.34 -18.65
CA ALA A 187 16.22 -24.85 -19.84
C ALA A 187 17.75 -25.03 -19.77
N ALA A 188 18.32 -25.02 -18.56
CA ALA A 188 19.75 -25.20 -18.31
C ALA A 188 20.17 -26.66 -18.07
N SER A 189 19.23 -27.61 -18.06
CA SER A 189 19.49 -29.00 -17.72
C SER A 189 20.17 -29.78 -18.84
N ASP A 190 21.13 -30.65 -18.48
CA ASP A 190 21.87 -31.50 -19.43
C ASP A 190 21.13 -32.79 -19.80
N THR A 191 20.15 -33.21 -18.99
CA THR A 191 19.42 -34.46 -19.18
C THR A 191 17.92 -34.23 -19.35
N ILE A 192 17.28 -35.08 -20.15
CA ILE A 192 15.82 -35.04 -20.33
C ILE A 192 15.06 -35.37 -19.04
N GLU A 193 15.68 -36.13 -18.14
CA GLU A 193 15.13 -36.47 -16.83
C GLU A 193 15.03 -35.22 -15.95
N ASP A 194 16.09 -34.42 -15.89
CA ASP A 194 16.11 -33.16 -15.13
C ASP A 194 15.17 -32.10 -15.74
N VAL A 195 15.15 -31.99 -17.08
CA VAL A 195 14.18 -31.14 -17.79
C VAL A 195 12.76 -31.53 -17.37
N ARG A 196 12.43 -32.83 -17.40
CA ARG A 196 11.11 -33.31 -17.02
C ARG A 196 10.81 -33.01 -15.55
N ASN A 197 11.74 -33.27 -14.65
CA ASN A 197 11.55 -33.03 -13.22
C ASN A 197 11.25 -31.55 -12.94
N HIS A 198 12.04 -30.63 -13.48
CA HIS A 198 11.81 -29.20 -13.32
C HIS A 198 10.53 -28.72 -13.99
N MET A 199 10.16 -29.24 -15.17
CA MET A 199 8.88 -28.90 -15.79
C MET A 199 7.67 -29.39 -14.98
N HIS A 200 7.77 -30.54 -14.29
CA HIS A 200 6.71 -30.95 -13.36
C HIS A 200 6.63 -30.05 -12.13
N HIS A 201 7.76 -29.53 -11.63
CA HIS A 201 7.73 -28.51 -10.57
C HIS A 201 7.00 -27.24 -11.03
N VAL A 202 7.23 -26.77 -12.27
CA VAL A 202 6.49 -25.63 -12.84
C VAL A 202 4.99 -25.91 -12.85
N ILE A 203 4.58 -27.10 -13.31
CA ILE A 203 3.17 -27.51 -13.32
C ILE A 203 2.60 -27.49 -11.90
N ASN A 204 3.27 -28.11 -10.93
CA ASN A 204 2.80 -28.20 -9.55
C ASN A 204 2.65 -26.81 -8.91
N VAL A 205 3.60 -25.89 -9.13
CA VAL A 205 3.53 -24.51 -8.62
C VAL A 205 2.40 -23.71 -9.28
N ILE A 206 2.09 -23.95 -10.56
CA ILE A 206 0.98 -23.24 -11.22
C ILE A 206 -0.37 -23.78 -10.74
N GLU A 207 -0.50 -25.10 -10.68
CA GLU A 207 -1.76 -25.81 -10.43
C GLU A 207 -2.14 -25.82 -8.95
N GLY A 208 -1.15 -25.96 -8.05
CA GLY A 208 -1.38 -26.28 -6.64
C GLY A 208 -1.90 -27.70 -6.45
N ALA A 209 -1.92 -28.20 -5.22
CA ALA A 209 -2.28 -29.59 -4.89
C ALA A 209 -3.71 -29.98 -5.28
N GLU A 210 -4.61 -28.99 -5.38
CA GLU A 210 -6.01 -29.17 -5.79
C GLU A 210 -6.23 -28.97 -7.30
N GLY A 211 -5.18 -28.60 -8.05
CA GLY A 211 -5.24 -28.34 -9.47
C GLY A 211 -5.37 -29.61 -10.32
N ALA A 212 -6.03 -29.50 -11.47
CA ALA A 212 -6.36 -30.64 -12.31
C ALA A 212 -5.13 -31.30 -12.95
N ASN A 213 -4.05 -30.54 -13.14
CA ASN A 213 -2.81 -31.05 -13.71
C ASN A 213 -1.69 -31.26 -12.68
N TYR A 214 -1.99 -31.14 -11.38
CA TYR A 214 -1.03 -31.43 -10.32
C TYR A 214 -0.55 -32.89 -10.38
N ASP A 215 0.77 -33.09 -10.32
CA ASP A 215 1.38 -34.42 -10.34
C ASP A 215 2.09 -34.69 -9.01
N ALA A 216 1.39 -35.42 -8.13
CA ALA A 216 1.89 -35.84 -6.83
C ALA A 216 3.09 -36.80 -6.90
N SER A 217 3.46 -37.28 -8.08
CA SER A 217 4.68 -38.10 -8.29
C SER A 217 5.95 -37.26 -8.23
N PHE A 218 5.83 -35.94 -8.32
CA PHE A 218 6.92 -34.97 -8.25
C PHE A 218 6.74 -34.06 -7.04
N SER A 219 7.84 -33.50 -6.53
CA SER A 219 7.76 -32.53 -5.44
C SER A 219 7.07 -31.25 -5.90
N ASP A 220 6.49 -30.54 -4.93
CA ASP A 220 6.01 -29.19 -5.10
C ASP A 220 6.93 -28.22 -4.36
N PRO A 221 7.71 -27.39 -5.08
CA PRO A 221 8.55 -26.37 -4.46
C PRO A 221 7.79 -25.08 -4.11
N GLY A 222 6.51 -24.98 -4.48
CA GLY A 222 5.63 -23.86 -4.16
C GLY A 222 5.01 -23.95 -2.77
N ASP A 223 3.93 -23.20 -2.57
CA ASP A 223 3.17 -23.19 -1.31
C ASP A 223 2.05 -24.25 -1.24
N GLY A 224 1.86 -25.04 -2.29
CA GLY A 224 0.81 -26.05 -2.38
C GLY A 224 -0.57 -25.53 -2.80
N ASN A 225 -0.81 -24.21 -2.84
CA ASN A 225 -2.08 -23.62 -3.27
C ASN A 225 -2.08 -23.30 -4.77
N GLY A 226 -0.89 -23.00 -5.30
CA GLY A 226 -0.65 -22.70 -6.69
C GLY A 226 -1.01 -21.28 -7.11
N VAL A 227 -0.50 -20.85 -8.27
CA VAL A 227 -0.68 -19.50 -8.85
C VAL A 227 -2.15 -19.18 -9.17
N ILE A 228 -2.96 -20.18 -9.53
CA ILE A 228 -4.33 -19.98 -10.02
C ILE A 228 -5.23 -19.37 -8.93
N VAL A 229 -5.09 -19.78 -7.68
CA VAL A 229 -5.92 -19.31 -6.56
C VAL A 229 -5.74 -17.80 -6.31
N PRO A 230 -4.53 -17.28 -6.03
CA PRO A 230 -4.34 -15.85 -5.84
C PRO A 230 -4.66 -15.05 -7.12
N ALA A 231 -4.42 -15.59 -8.31
CA ALA A 231 -4.86 -14.93 -9.55
C ALA A 231 -6.38 -14.71 -9.61
N GLN A 232 -7.19 -15.67 -9.15
CA GLN A 232 -8.64 -15.51 -9.04
C GLN A 232 -9.07 -14.56 -7.93
N ASP A 233 -8.29 -14.46 -6.86
CA ASP A 233 -8.56 -13.56 -5.74
C ASP A 233 -8.18 -12.10 -6.04
N SER A 234 -7.48 -11.83 -7.15
CA SER A 234 -7.23 -10.47 -7.64
C SER A 234 -8.53 -9.65 -7.87
N LYS A 235 -9.69 -10.33 -7.94
CA LYS A 235 -11.05 -9.76 -7.85
C LYS A 235 -11.28 -8.82 -6.66
N HIS A 236 -10.41 -8.87 -5.63
CA HIS A 236 -10.43 -7.90 -4.54
C HIS A 236 -10.20 -6.46 -5.04
N GLY A 237 -9.52 -6.23 -6.17
CA GLY A 237 -9.45 -4.91 -6.80
C GLY A 237 -10.83 -4.37 -7.17
N PRO A 238 -11.59 -5.06 -8.03
CA PRO A 238 -12.99 -4.73 -8.32
C PRO A 238 -13.89 -4.63 -7.08
N PHE A 239 -13.67 -5.43 -6.04
CA PHE A 239 -14.41 -5.31 -4.78
C PHE A 239 -14.10 -4.00 -4.05
N ALA A 240 -12.83 -3.57 -4.01
CA ALA A 240 -12.46 -2.27 -3.46
C ALA A 240 -13.18 -1.13 -4.20
N ALA A 241 -13.17 -1.13 -5.53
CA ALA A 241 -13.86 -0.12 -6.34
C ALA A 241 -15.38 -0.12 -6.12
N THR A 242 -15.99 -1.29 -5.95
CA THR A 242 -17.43 -1.41 -5.67
C THR A 242 -17.79 -0.91 -4.27
N ALA A 243 -16.91 -1.12 -3.30
CA ALA A 243 -17.10 -0.66 -1.92
C ALA A 243 -17.03 0.87 -1.81
N VAL A 244 -16.25 1.52 -2.67
CA VAL A 244 -16.06 2.98 -2.67
C VAL A 244 -16.30 3.58 -4.07
N PRO A 245 -17.54 3.55 -4.58
CA PRO A 245 -17.84 3.86 -5.98
C PRO A 245 -17.52 5.30 -6.39
N ASP A 246 -17.47 6.23 -5.43
CA ASP A 246 -17.14 7.64 -5.67
C ASP A 246 -15.62 7.90 -5.66
N ASP A 247 -14.81 6.95 -5.19
CA ASP A 247 -13.35 7.05 -5.22
C ASP A 247 -12.83 6.67 -6.62
N THR A 248 -12.70 7.68 -7.47
CA THR A 248 -12.20 7.52 -8.85
C THR A 248 -10.77 6.99 -8.93
N VAL A 249 -9.97 7.17 -7.88
CA VAL A 249 -8.59 6.68 -7.84
C VAL A 249 -8.59 5.19 -7.62
N ILE A 250 -9.33 4.71 -6.62
CA ILE A 250 -9.50 3.27 -6.38
C ILE A 250 -10.16 2.62 -7.60
N GLY A 251 -11.21 3.22 -8.16
CA GLY A 251 -11.87 2.72 -9.37
C GLY A 251 -10.91 2.56 -10.55
N LYS A 252 -10.00 3.51 -10.76
CA LYS A 252 -8.99 3.42 -11.83
C LYS A 252 -7.96 2.33 -11.59
N HIS A 253 -7.45 2.19 -10.36
CA HIS A 253 -6.37 1.24 -10.06
C HIS A 253 -6.88 -0.20 -9.89
N ALA A 254 -8.14 -0.38 -9.51
CA ALA A 254 -8.79 -1.70 -9.48
C ALA A 254 -8.73 -2.42 -10.83
N LEU A 255 -8.81 -1.68 -11.95
CA LEU A 255 -8.71 -2.23 -13.31
C LEU A 255 -7.31 -2.75 -13.66
N LEU A 256 -6.28 -2.37 -12.91
CA LEU A 256 -4.90 -2.79 -13.17
C LEU A 256 -4.57 -4.16 -12.55
N VAL A 257 -5.38 -4.62 -11.59
CA VAL A 257 -5.16 -5.88 -10.87
C VAL A 257 -6.16 -6.96 -11.27
N GLU A 258 -7.13 -6.64 -12.14
CA GLU A 258 -8.05 -7.63 -12.71
C GLU A 258 -7.28 -8.54 -13.69
N ALA A 259 -7.28 -9.86 -13.42
CA ALA A 259 -6.56 -10.89 -14.17
C ALA A 259 -7.41 -11.52 -15.27
#